data_AF-A0A835YW29-F1
#
_entry.id   AF-A0A835YW29-F1
#
_cell.length_a   1.000
_cell.length_b   1.000
_cell.length_c   1.000
_cell.angle_alpha   90.00
_cell.angle_beta   90.00
_cell.angle_gamma   90.00
#
_symmetry.space_group_name_H-M   'P 1'
#
loop_
_entity.id
_entity.type
_entity.pdbx_description
1 polymer ?
#
loop_
_entity_poly.entity_id
_entity_poly.type
_entity_poly.pdbx_seq_one_letter_code
_entity_poly.pdbx_strand_id
1 'polypeptide(L)'
;MAAFPLGARCWCPLCHDPIAPVTCGFYACAWTYDGAKEGGELVRGAWRTAGGDKYERFRESDNIATWSRLVLVAKPAIRVKLEPGAAVADAVDSKEAAADECAVCLRGFGGGGGGRRATTTTRCGHRYHALCLASWRECSHASCSKCPTSRAAL
;
A
#
# COMPACT_ATOMS: atom_id res chain seq x y z
N MET A 1 -11.48 -11.89 -16.50
CA MET A 1 -10.79 -10.59 -16.68
C MET A 1 -10.65 -9.87 -15.33
N ALA A 2 -9.56 -10.10 -14.61
CA ALA A 2 -9.04 -9.18 -13.59
C ALA A 2 -7.98 -8.34 -14.28
N ALA A 3 -8.46 -7.53 -15.23
CA ALA A 3 -7.75 -6.34 -15.64
C ALA A 3 -7.99 -5.30 -14.52
N PHE A 4 -6.97 -4.52 -14.17
CA PHE A 4 -7.26 -3.16 -13.69
C PHE A 4 -8.25 -2.57 -14.71
N PRO A 5 -9.39 -2.00 -14.28
CA PRO A 5 -10.45 -1.63 -15.20
C PRO A 5 -9.83 -0.85 -16.36
N LEU A 6 -9.87 -1.44 -17.56
CA LEU A 6 -9.45 -0.82 -18.80
C LEU A 6 -10.29 0.46 -18.91
N GLY A 7 -9.72 1.59 -18.50
CA GLY A 7 -10.45 2.86 -18.35
C GLY A 7 -10.23 3.63 -17.04
N ALA A 8 -9.51 3.10 -16.04
CA ALA A 8 -9.07 3.92 -14.91
C ALA A 8 -8.00 4.92 -15.37
N ARG A 9 -8.44 6.13 -15.74
CA ARG A 9 -7.57 7.27 -16.05
C ARG A 9 -6.88 7.70 -14.76
N CYS A 10 -5.64 7.31 -14.54
CA CYS A 10 -4.81 7.93 -13.52
C CYS A 10 -4.02 9.09 -14.15
N TRP A 11 -3.70 10.07 -13.32
CA TRP A 11 -2.99 11.27 -13.72
C TRP A 11 -1.73 11.39 -12.87
N CYS A 12 -0.63 11.82 -13.48
CA CYS A 12 0.60 12.08 -12.76
C CYS A 12 0.39 13.26 -11.79
N PRO A 13 0.66 13.11 -10.49
CA PRO A 13 0.52 14.23 -9.55
C PRO A 13 1.61 15.30 -9.72
N LEU A 14 2.64 15.04 -10.54
CA LEU A 14 3.73 15.98 -10.80
C LEU A 14 3.52 16.78 -12.09
N CYS A 15 3.20 16.10 -13.20
CA CYS A 15 3.04 16.76 -14.50
C CYS A 15 1.60 16.86 -14.98
N HIS A 16 0.64 16.23 -14.28
CA HIS A 16 -0.77 16.15 -14.70
C HIS A 16 -0.96 15.54 -16.09
N ASP A 17 -0.04 14.70 -16.54
CA ASP A 17 -0.23 13.90 -17.74
C ASP A 17 -0.97 12.60 -17.42
N PRO A 18 -1.77 12.07 -18.36
CA PRO A 18 -2.43 10.79 -18.20
C PRO A 18 -1.39 9.65 -18.09
N ILE A 19 -1.54 8.82 -17.07
CA ILE A 19 -0.74 7.61 -16.86
C ILE A 19 -1.61 6.40 -17.19
N ALA A 20 -1.04 5.45 -17.95
CA ALA A 20 -1.62 4.13 -18.12
C ALA A 20 -1.06 3.19 -17.02
N PRO A 21 -1.88 2.73 -16.06
CA PRO A 21 -1.39 1.82 -15.04
C PRO A 21 -1.09 0.45 -15.68
N VAL A 22 0.17 0.02 -15.64
CA VAL A 22 0.61 -1.23 -16.26
C VAL A 22 0.43 -2.43 -15.31
N THR A 23 0.92 -2.31 -14.08
CA THR A 23 0.81 -3.34 -13.04
C THR A 23 1.09 -2.70 -11.67
N CYS A 24 0.79 -3.43 -10.59
CA CYS A 24 1.19 -3.01 -9.24
C CYS A 24 2.71 -3.07 -9.05
N GLY A 25 3.21 -2.18 -8.19
CA GLY A 25 4.60 -2.16 -7.74
C GLY A 25 4.70 -2.44 -6.24
N PHE A 26 5.78 -3.09 -5.82
CA PHE A 26 6.12 -3.43 -4.44
C PHE A 26 7.40 -2.70 -4.05
N TYR A 27 7.43 -2.13 -2.84
CA TYR A 27 8.58 -1.39 -2.30
C TYR A 27 8.74 -1.69 -0.81
N ALA A 28 9.95 -2.07 -0.40
CA ALA A 28 10.30 -2.37 1.00
C ALA A 28 9.32 -3.35 1.68
N CYS A 29 8.86 -4.37 0.94
CA CYS A 29 7.87 -5.34 1.43
C CYS A 29 8.17 -6.75 0.95
N ALA A 30 7.68 -7.74 1.69
CA ALA A 30 7.57 -9.10 1.21
C ALA A 30 6.17 -9.30 0.61
N TRP A 31 6.09 -9.94 -0.56
CA TRP A 31 4.85 -10.07 -1.30
C TRP A 31 4.69 -11.45 -1.93
N THR A 32 3.44 -11.86 -2.13
CA THR A 32 3.05 -13.07 -2.86
C THR A 32 1.71 -12.83 -3.57
N TYR A 33 1.28 -13.79 -4.39
CA TYR A 33 0.02 -13.76 -5.09
C TYR A 33 -0.67 -15.12 -5.11
N ASP A 34 -1.98 -15.08 -5.17
CA ASP A 34 -2.86 -16.22 -5.43
C ASP A 34 -3.90 -15.78 -6.44
N GLY A 35 -4.14 -16.57 -7.48
CA GLY A 35 -5.13 -16.23 -8.47
C GLY A 35 -5.62 -17.41 -9.28
N ALA A 36 -6.72 -17.16 -10.00
CA ALA A 36 -7.29 -18.05 -10.99
C ALA A 36 -7.14 -17.39 -12.36
N LYS A 37 -6.62 -18.12 -13.35
CA LYS A 37 -6.56 -17.66 -14.75
C LYS A 37 -7.90 -17.83 -15.45
N GLU A 38 -8.08 -17.18 -16.60
CA GLU A 38 -9.16 -17.51 -17.54
C GLU A 38 -8.92 -18.91 -18.09
N GLY A 39 -9.72 -19.88 -17.64
CA GLY A 39 -9.48 -21.32 -17.83
C GLY A 39 -9.55 -22.11 -16.52
N GLY A 40 -9.59 -21.44 -15.37
CA GLY A 40 -9.77 -22.07 -14.06
C GLY A 40 -8.50 -22.60 -13.42
N GLU A 41 -7.34 -22.48 -14.09
CA GLU A 41 -6.04 -22.79 -13.51
C GLU A 41 -5.78 -21.91 -12.28
N LEU A 42 -5.58 -22.55 -11.13
CA LEU A 42 -5.20 -21.88 -9.89
C LEU A 42 -3.69 -21.80 -9.80
N VAL A 43 -3.17 -20.58 -9.62
CA VAL A 43 -1.74 -20.30 -9.55
C VAL A 43 -1.43 -19.56 -8.25
N ARG A 44 -0.38 -19.99 -7.57
CA ARG A 44 0.14 -19.34 -6.37
C ARG A 44 1.63 -19.08 -6.51
N GLY A 45 2.03 -17.84 -6.24
CA GLY A 45 3.42 -17.44 -6.21
C GLY A 45 4.14 -17.86 -4.93
N ALA A 46 5.45 -18.07 -5.04
CA ALA A 46 6.32 -18.04 -3.87
C ALA A 46 6.39 -16.61 -3.29
N TRP A 47 6.63 -16.52 -1.98
CA TRP A 47 6.96 -15.23 -1.35
C TRP A 47 8.24 -14.65 -1.93
N ARG A 48 8.21 -13.36 -2.24
CA ARG A 48 9.32 -12.55 -2.76
C ARG A 48 9.55 -11.36 -1.83
N THR A 49 10.76 -10.80 -1.85
CA THR A 49 11.09 -9.60 -1.06
C THR A 49 11.54 -8.49 -1.99
N ALA A 50 10.74 -7.42 -2.06
CA ALA A 50 11.08 -6.19 -2.75
C ALA A 50 12.04 -5.37 -1.86
N GLY A 51 13.33 -5.68 -1.97
CA GLY A 51 14.41 -5.01 -1.24
C GLY A 51 15.08 -3.88 -2.04
N GLY A 52 15.85 -3.06 -1.33
CA GLY A 52 16.57 -1.91 -1.90
C GLY A 52 15.69 -0.66 -2.05
N ASP A 53 16.19 0.32 -2.79
CA ASP A 53 15.51 1.60 -3.05
C ASP A 53 14.84 1.63 -4.44
N LYS A 54 14.23 0.51 -4.84
CA LYS A 54 13.58 0.37 -6.15
C LYS A 54 12.25 -0.36 -6.03
N TYR A 55 11.33 -0.06 -6.95
CA TYR A 55 10.08 -0.78 -7.08
C TYR A 55 10.29 -2.09 -7.84
N GLU A 56 9.76 -3.19 -7.28
CA GLU A 56 9.61 -4.45 -8.00
C GLU A 56 8.20 -4.53 -8.59
N ARG A 57 8.09 -4.93 -9.86
CA ARG A 57 6.81 -5.04 -10.57
C ARG A 57 6.33 -6.48 -10.56
N PHE A 58 5.03 -6.69 -10.36
CA PHE A 58 4.43 -8.01 -10.61
C PHE A 58 4.54 -8.37 -12.10
N ARG A 59 5.20 -9.49 -12.41
CA ARG A 59 5.34 -10.04 -13.77
C ARG A 59 5.25 -11.57 -13.72
N GLU A 60 4.24 -12.14 -14.35
CA GLU A 60 4.23 -13.56 -14.74
C GLU A 60 4.73 -13.64 -16.20
N SER A 61 5.27 -14.79 -16.59
CA SER A 61 6.26 -15.01 -17.66
C SER A 61 6.04 -14.34 -19.03
N ASP A 62 4.85 -13.88 -19.40
CA ASP A 62 4.65 -13.03 -20.58
C ASP A 62 3.63 -11.94 -20.23
N ASN A 63 3.90 -10.72 -20.71
CA ASN A 63 3.38 -9.43 -20.24
C ASN A 63 1.85 -9.25 -20.05
N ILE A 64 1.01 -10.24 -20.35
CA ILE A 64 -0.44 -10.20 -20.16
C ILE A 64 -0.92 -11.60 -19.76
N ALA A 65 -1.13 -11.83 -18.47
CA ALA A 65 -1.92 -12.97 -17.99
C ALA A 65 -3.35 -12.49 -17.73
N THR A 66 -4.35 -13.10 -18.38
CA THR A 66 -5.76 -12.84 -18.08
C THR A 66 -6.20 -13.63 -16.86
N TRP A 67 -6.32 -12.93 -15.74
CA TRP A 67 -6.83 -13.50 -14.50
C TRP A 67 -8.37 -13.45 -14.50
N SER A 68 -9.04 -14.36 -13.81
CA SER A 68 -10.44 -14.22 -13.39
C SER A 68 -10.52 -13.66 -11.97
N ARG A 69 -9.54 -14.00 -11.13
CA ARG A 69 -9.32 -13.46 -9.79
C ARG A 69 -7.82 -13.38 -9.54
N LEU A 70 -7.33 -12.25 -9.05
CA LEU A 70 -5.95 -12.10 -8.58
C LEU A 70 -5.96 -11.42 -7.22
N VAL A 71 -5.32 -12.04 -6.24
CA VAL A 71 -5.11 -11.51 -4.90
C VAL A 71 -3.61 -11.38 -4.68
N LEU A 72 -3.18 -10.16 -4.40
CA LEU A 72 -1.81 -9.84 -4.02
C LEU A 72 -1.79 -9.64 -2.51
N VAL A 73 -0.85 -10.29 -1.84
CA VAL A 73 -0.66 -10.16 -0.39
C VAL A 73 0.72 -9.56 -0.17
N ALA A 74 0.79 -8.45 0.55
CA ALA A 74 2.04 -7.80 0.92
C ALA A 74 2.11 -7.64 2.43
N LYS A 75 3.31 -7.80 2.99
CA LYS A 75 3.64 -7.56 4.39
C LYS A 75 4.94 -6.75 4.49
N PRO A 76 5.13 -5.93 5.53
CA PRO A 76 6.39 -5.21 5.72
C PRO A 76 7.59 -6.15 5.68
N ALA A 77 8.61 -5.79 4.91
CA ALA A 77 9.93 -6.42 5.01
C ALA A 77 10.69 -5.62 6.05
N ILE A 78 10.80 -6.14 7.27
CA ILE A 78 11.55 -5.46 8.34
C ILE A 78 12.96 -5.19 7.80
N ARG A 79 13.32 -3.91 7.64
CA ARG A 79 14.69 -3.50 7.33
C ARG A 79 15.51 -3.64 8.62
N VAL A 80 15.84 -4.87 8.99
CA VAL A 80 16.89 -5.07 9.99
C VAL A 80 18.18 -4.57 9.33
N LYS A 81 18.84 -3.60 9.94
CA LYS A 81 20.21 -3.24 9.59
C LYS A 81 21.02 -4.51 9.86
N LEU A 82 21.26 -5.31 8.82
CA LEU A 82 21.93 -6.60 8.95
C LEU A 82 23.42 -6.30 9.10
N GLU A 83 23.91 -6.29 10.34
CA GLU A 83 25.33 -6.51 10.60
C GLU A 83 25.67 -7.92 10.06
N PRO A 84 26.78 -8.14 9.34
CA PRO A 84 27.04 -9.42 8.68
C PRO A 84 27.22 -10.53 9.72
N GLY A 85 26.30 -11.52 9.76
CA GLY A 85 26.51 -12.77 10.51
C GLY A 85 25.35 -13.34 11.33
N ALA A 86 24.17 -12.71 11.40
CA ALA A 86 23.06 -13.27 12.17
C ALA A 86 22.22 -14.26 11.34
N ALA A 87 22.21 -15.53 11.76
CA ALA A 87 21.32 -16.57 11.27
C ALA A 87 19.84 -16.16 11.45
N VAL A 88 19.02 -16.51 10.46
CA VAL A 88 17.57 -16.29 10.49
C VAL A 88 16.91 -17.14 11.58
N ALA A 89 16.40 -16.48 12.60
CA ALA A 89 15.43 -17.04 13.54
C ALA A 89 14.14 -16.21 13.50
N ASP A 90 13.03 -16.89 13.75
CA ASP A 90 11.64 -16.54 13.45
C ASP A 90 11.18 -15.11 13.74
N ALA A 91 10.26 -14.67 12.87
CA ALA A 91 9.61 -13.37 12.88
C ALA A 91 8.85 -13.12 14.19
N VAL A 92 9.32 -12.14 14.96
CA VAL A 92 8.55 -11.59 16.07
C VAL A 92 7.56 -10.55 15.51
N ASP A 93 6.29 -10.77 15.85
CA ASP A 93 5.11 -9.99 15.50
C ASP A 93 5.34 -8.47 15.65
N SER A 94 5.48 -7.77 14.53
CA SER A 94 5.75 -6.31 14.49
C SER A 94 4.47 -5.49 14.36
N LYS A 95 3.44 -5.85 15.13
CA LYS A 95 2.10 -5.27 15.06
C LYS A 95 2.01 -3.82 15.55
N GLU A 96 3.02 -3.26 16.21
CA GLU A 96 2.85 -1.99 16.95
C GLU A 96 3.43 -0.72 16.33
N ALA A 97 4.32 -0.77 15.32
CA ALA A 97 4.97 0.47 14.83
C ALA A 97 4.19 1.22 13.73
N ALA A 98 3.37 0.54 12.92
CA ALA A 98 2.64 1.17 11.80
C ALA A 98 1.34 1.88 12.22
N ALA A 99 0.88 1.69 13.46
CA ALA A 99 -0.35 2.30 13.97
C ALA A 99 -0.18 3.76 14.42
N ASP A 100 1.06 4.23 14.57
CA ASP A 100 1.38 5.52 15.19
C ASP A 100 1.75 6.65 14.21
N GLU A 101 1.47 6.47 12.91
CA GLU A 101 1.69 7.50 11.88
C GLU A 101 0.42 7.93 11.15
N CYS A 102 0.38 9.19 10.74
CA CYS A 102 -0.71 9.74 9.94
C CYS A 102 -0.56 9.33 8.48
N ALA A 103 -1.47 8.49 7.95
CA ALA A 103 -1.42 8.04 6.55
C ALA A 103 -1.59 9.14 5.48
N VAL A 104 -1.89 10.39 5.88
CA VAL A 104 -1.98 11.54 4.96
C VAL A 104 -0.63 12.23 4.80
N CYS A 105 0.11 12.45 5.90
CA CYS A 105 1.38 13.18 5.87
C CYS A 105 2.61 12.34 6.22
N LEU A 106 2.41 11.08 6.57
CA LEU A 106 3.44 10.09 6.96
C LEU A 106 4.31 10.56 8.13
N ARG A 107 3.74 11.32 9.06
CA ARG A 107 4.41 11.76 10.29
C ARG A 107 3.77 11.09 11.50
N GLY A 108 4.60 10.75 12.48
CA GLY A 108 4.16 10.19 13.76
C GLY A 108 3.23 11.13 14.55
N PHE A 109 2.35 10.54 15.35
CA PHE A 109 1.47 11.29 16.26
C PHE A 109 2.18 11.75 17.55
N GLY A 110 3.38 11.22 17.83
CA GLY A 110 4.19 11.52 19.02
C GLY A 110 4.99 12.82 18.90
N GLY A 111 4.93 13.64 19.95
CA GLY A 111 5.59 14.95 20.03
C GLY A 111 7.11 14.86 20.18
N GLY A 112 7.82 14.78 19.06
CA GLY A 112 9.27 14.94 18.99
C GLY A 112 9.66 15.96 17.94
N GLY A 113 9.52 17.25 18.24
CA GLY A 113 10.19 18.32 17.47
C GLY A 113 9.35 19.13 16.48
N GLY A 114 8.04 19.33 16.68
CA GLY A 114 7.28 20.25 15.84
C GLY A 114 5.78 20.34 16.11
N GLY A 115 5.38 20.81 17.31
CA GLY A 115 4.01 21.13 17.68
C GLY A 115 3.08 19.92 17.83
N ARG A 116 2.40 19.79 18.98
CA ARG A 116 1.33 18.80 19.16
C ARG A 116 0.21 19.09 18.17
N ARG A 117 0.16 18.38 17.03
CA ARG A 117 -0.96 18.44 16.11
C ARG A 117 -2.09 17.60 16.72
N ALA A 118 -3.24 18.23 16.98
CA ALA A 118 -4.42 17.52 17.44
C ALA A 118 -4.71 16.31 16.54
N THR A 119 -5.00 15.17 17.14
CA THR A 119 -5.32 13.94 16.42
C THR A 119 -6.82 13.70 16.41
N THR A 120 -7.32 13.06 15.37
CA THR A 120 -8.72 12.66 15.22
C THR A 120 -8.78 11.21 14.79
N THR A 121 -9.77 10.48 15.29
CA THR A 121 -10.00 9.07 14.95
C THR A 121 -11.34 8.95 14.24
N THR A 122 -11.31 8.31 13.08
CA THR A 122 -12.50 8.08 12.26
C THR A 122 -13.37 6.96 12.83
N ARG A 123 -14.63 6.85 12.39
CA ARG A 123 -15.53 5.76 12.81
C ARG A 123 -14.99 4.37 12.49
N CYS A 124 -14.19 4.24 11.42
CA CYS A 124 -13.53 3.00 11.05
C CYS A 124 -12.24 2.71 11.84
N GLY A 125 -11.93 3.49 12.89
CA GLY A 125 -10.82 3.25 13.81
C GLY A 125 -9.46 3.81 13.37
N HIS A 126 -9.35 4.41 12.18
CA HIS A 126 -8.08 4.99 11.71
C HIS A 126 -7.86 6.40 12.24
N ARG A 127 -6.62 6.70 12.65
CA ARG A 127 -6.20 7.97 13.25
C ARG A 127 -5.48 8.87 12.23
N TYR A 128 -5.68 10.17 12.34
CA TYR A 128 -5.04 11.20 11.51
C TYR A 128 -4.76 12.46 12.33
N HIS A 129 -3.90 13.36 11.84
CA HIS A 129 -3.90 14.73 12.32
C HIS A 129 -5.22 15.39 11.92
N ALA A 130 -5.84 16.15 12.84
CA ALA A 130 -7.12 16.82 12.61
C ALA A 130 -7.08 17.70 11.35
N LEU A 131 -6.00 18.46 11.16
CA LEU A 131 -5.80 19.28 9.97
C LEU A 131 -5.66 18.44 8.69
N CYS A 132 -4.93 17.32 8.75
CA CYS A 132 -4.77 16.45 7.60
C CYS A 132 -6.10 15.82 7.15
N LEU A 133 -6.96 15.43 8.12
CA LEU A 133 -8.29 14.91 7.78
C LEU A 133 -9.25 16.01 7.31
N ALA A 134 -9.15 17.22 7.88
CA ALA A 134 -9.95 18.36 7.44
C ALA A 134 -9.64 18.75 5.99
N SER A 135 -8.36 18.95 5.66
CA SER A 135 -7.93 19.23 4.29
C SER A 135 -8.26 18.10 3.32
N TRP A 136 -8.28 16.85 3.77
CA TRP A 136 -8.74 15.73 2.95
C TRP A 136 -10.22 15.83 2.58
N ARG A 137 -11.08 16.28 3.50
CA ARG A 137 -12.53 16.45 3.27
C ARG A 137 -12.87 17.65 2.39
N GLU A 138 -12.02 18.68 2.36
CA GLU A 138 -12.21 19.90 1.57
C GLU A 138 -12.07 19.65 0.06
N CYS A 139 -11.52 18.51 -0.35
CA CYS A 139 -11.43 18.14 -1.75
C CYS A 139 -12.80 17.73 -2.34
N SER A 140 -13.15 18.25 -3.52
CA SER A 140 -14.43 18.00 -4.20
C SER A 140 -14.60 16.61 -4.84
N HIS A 141 -13.66 15.68 -4.62
CA HIS A 141 -13.73 14.35 -5.24
C HIS A 141 -14.59 13.40 -4.38
N ALA A 142 -15.33 12.48 -5.02
CA ALA A 142 -16.14 11.48 -4.32
C ALA A 142 -15.33 10.54 -3.38
N SER A 143 -14.00 10.51 -3.51
CA SER A 143 -13.08 9.81 -2.61
C SER A 143 -12.74 10.59 -1.34
N CYS A 144 -12.97 11.90 -1.33
CA CYS A 144 -12.62 12.80 -0.24
C CYS A 144 -13.62 12.75 0.94
N SER A 145 -14.78 12.10 0.73
CA SER A 145 -15.73 11.70 1.79
C SER A 145 -15.44 10.31 2.41
N LYS A 146 -14.35 9.66 1.98
CA LYS A 146 -13.99 8.30 2.41
C LYS A 146 -12.66 8.29 3.16
N CYS A 147 -12.52 7.33 4.06
CA CYS A 147 -11.33 7.13 4.87
C CYS A 147 -10.13 6.87 3.95
N PRO A 148 -9.02 7.62 4.09
CA PRO A 148 -7.83 7.41 3.28
C PRO A 148 -7.27 5.98 3.35
N THR A 149 -7.44 5.32 4.49
CA THR A 149 -6.85 3.99 4.74
C THR A 149 -7.78 2.84 4.37
N SER A 150 -9.08 2.93 4.70
CA SER A 150 -10.04 1.83 4.50
C SER A 150 -11.11 2.08 3.44
N ARG A 151 -11.23 3.32 2.95
CA ARG A 151 -12.32 3.80 2.07
C ARG A 151 -13.73 3.71 2.68
N ALA A 152 -13.86 3.40 3.97
CA ALA A 152 -15.13 3.51 4.69
C ALA A 152 -15.62 4.97 4.73
N ALA A 153 -16.92 5.20 4.89
CA ALA A 153 -17.47 6.55 5.01
C ALA A 153 -16.92 7.28 6.25
N LEU A 154 -16.54 8.55 6.08
CA LEU A 154 -15.96 9.42 7.11
C LEU A 154 -16.98 10.14 7.99
#